data_AF-A0A9D9CFI3-F1
#
_entry.id   AF-A0A9D9CFI3-F1
#
_cell.length_a   1.000
_cell.length_b   1.000
_cell.length_c   1.000
_cell.angle_alpha   90.00
_cell.angle_beta   90.00
_cell.angle_gamma   90.00
#
_symmetry.space_group_name_H-M   'P 1'
#
loop_
_entity.id
_entity.type
_entity.pdbx_description
1 polymer ?
#
loop_
_entity_poly.entity_id
_entity_poly.type
_entity_poly.pdbx_seq_one_letter_code
_entity_poly.pdbx_strand_id
1 'polypeptide(L)'
;MNKNDIQNLIADFYRVCLFGTKDPDIENAAKKAYRDLCRTLKLNKGENGISHRDNVISEIIELRIKEKLVNSVCMSQGDYDEFHHALCEEIIGYYSNEKSYVSDFYYGQAQKWINMTMKYLCVIGEERYPWLNRLYPFLHIPIDSVILGKIIGDFEIESVAVKGKRVLLKNLSWSRIDKDTYDAIQNVLREKIGENEIPIVWEFKAWNNPKENE
;
A
#
# COMPACT_ATOMS: atom_id res chain seq x y z
N MET A 1 -12.32 1.95 -36.36
CA MET A 1 -11.70 1.94 -35.01
C MET A 1 -10.33 1.32 -35.16
N ASN A 2 -9.28 2.07 -34.88
CA ASN A 2 -7.89 1.62 -35.04
C ASN A 2 -7.47 0.77 -33.82
N LYS A 3 -6.28 0.14 -33.88
CA LYS A 3 -5.76 -0.70 -32.78
C LYS A 3 -5.61 0.06 -31.46
N ASN A 4 -5.21 1.33 -31.52
CA ASN A 4 -5.05 2.20 -30.36
C ASN A 4 -6.39 2.50 -29.68
N ASP A 5 -7.43 2.76 -30.47
CA ASP A 5 -8.79 2.98 -29.96
C ASP A 5 -9.31 1.76 -29.18
N ILE A 6 -9.06 0.54 -29.69
CA ILE A 6 -9.43 -0.71 -29.01
C ILE A 6 -8.65 -0.86 -27.69
N GLN A 7 -7.36 -0.58 -27.69
CA GLN A 7 -6.53 -0.66 -26.48
C GLN A 7 -6.99 0.34 -25.41
N ASN A 8 -7.38 1.55 -25.81
CA ASN A 8 -7.94 2.56 -24.90
C ASN A 8 -9.27 2.10 -24.29
N LEU A 9 -10.18 1.54 -25.10
CA LEU A 9 -11.44 1.00 -24.59
C LEU A 9 -11.23 -0.15 -23.60
N ILE A 10 -10.26 -1.03 -23.86
CA ILE A 10 -9.89 -2.11 -22.94
C ILE A 10 -9.31 -1.55 -21.63
N ALA A 11 -8.43 -0.55 -21.72
CA ALA A 11 -7.89 0.12 -20.54
C ALA A 11 -8.98 0.79 -19.70
N ASP A 12 -9.92 1.49 -20.34
CA ASP A 12 -11.07 2.11 -19.68
C ASP A 12 -11.98 1.08 -19.02
N PHE A 13 -12.24 -0.06 -19.69
CA PHE A 13 -12.98 -1.16 -19.10
C PHE A 13 -12.32 -1.67 -17.82
N TYR A 14 -11.00 -1.92 -17.83
CA TYR A 14 -10.28 -2.33 -16.63
C TYR A 14 -10.32 -1.26 -15.53
N ARG A 15 -10.16 0.03 -15.87
CA ARG A 15 -10.30 1.13 -14.89
C ARG A 15 -11.67 1.12 -14.22
N VAL A 16 -12.74 0.97 -14.99
CA VAL A 16 -14.11 0.86 -14.44
C VAL A 16 -14.25 -0.37 -13.54
N CYS A 17 -13.71 -1.53 -13.93
CA CYS A 17 -13.75 -2.73 -13.09
C CYS A 17 -12.99 -2.56 -11.76
N LEU A 18 -11.82 -1.92 -11.80
CA LEU A 18 -10.96 -1.73 -10.62
C LEU A 18 -11.45 -0.61 -9.70
N PHE A 19 -11.87 0.51 -10.27
CA PHE A 19 -12.10 1.77 -9.55
C PHE A 19 -13.55 2.25 -9.55
N GLY A 20 -14.42 1.64 -10.37
CA GLY A 20 -15.81 2.06 -10.55
C GLY A 20 -15.99 3.26 -11.49
N THR A 21 -14.91 3.77 -12.09
CA THR A 21 -14.93 4.89 -13.03
C THR A 21 -13.80 4.74 -14.04
N LYS A 22 -13.97 5.31 -15.24
CA LYS A 22 -12.90 5.40 -16.25
C LYS A 22 -11.87 6.49 -15.91
N ASP A 23 -12.25 7.45 -15.06
CA ASP A 23 -11.44 8.61 -14.68
C ASP A 23 -11.07 8.58 -13.17
N PRO A 24 -10.41 7.52 -12.67
CA PRO A 24 -10.15 7.37 -11.24
C PRO A 24 -9.16 8.39 -10.67
N ASP A 25 -9.45 8.89 -9.48
CA ASP A 25 -8.57 9.78 -8.73
C ASP A 25 -7.91 9.12 -7.49
N ILE A 26 -7.31 9.92 -6.62
CA ILE A 26 -6.71 9.47 -5.36
C ILE A 26 -7.77 8.84 -4.44
N GLU A 27 -8.97 9.42 -4.38
CA GLU A 27 -10.07 8.89 -3.57
C GLU A 27 -10.48 7.50 -4.07
N ASN A 28 -10.62 7.31 -5.39
CA ASN A 28 -10.91 5.99 -5.96
C ASN A 28 -9.83 4.96 -5.63
N ALA A 29 -8.54 5.33 -5.77
CA ALA A 29 -7.42 4.45 -5.43
C ALA A 29 -7.43 4.07 -3.95
N ALA A 30 -7.64 5.03 -3.05
CA ALA A 30 -7.70 4.80 -1.61
C ALA A 30 -8.93 3.97 -1.19
N LYS A 31 -10.08 4.17 -1.82
CA LYS A 31 -11.28 3.33 -1.61
C LYS A 31 -11.03 1.88 -2.04
N LYS A 32 -10.34 1.66 -3.17
CA LYS A 32 -10.00 0.31 -3.61
C LYS A 32 -8.98 -0.36 -2.68
N ALA A 33 -7.97 0.39 -2.23
CA ALA A 33 -6.97 -0.07 -1.25
C ALA A 33 -7.60 -0.44 0.10
N TYR A 34 -8.58 0.35 0.58
CA TYR A 34 -9.30 0.03 1.82
C TYR A 34 -9.97 -1.34 1.78
N ARG A 35 -10.46 -1.79 0.63
CA ARG A 35 -11.10 -3.12 0.49
C ARG A 35 -10.12 -4.27 0.80
N ASP A 36 -8.82 -4.05 0.65
CA ASP A 36 -7.81 -5.09 0.89
C ASP A 36 -7.56 -5.29 2.39
N LEU A 37 -7.73 -4.23 3.21
CA LEU A 37 -7.55 -4.28 4.66
C LEU A 37 -8.85 -4.41 5.45
N CYS A 38 -10.00 -3.96 4.92
CA CYS A 38 -11.23 -3.84 5.71
C CYS A 38 -11.69 -5.16 6.31
N ARG A 39 -11.43 -6.28 5.62
CA ARG A 39 -11.68 -7.65 6.11
C ARG A 39 -10.88 -8.03 7.37
N THR A 40 -9.86 -7.26 7.72
CA THR A 40 -9.03 -7.46 8.91
C THR A 40 -9.46 -6.58 10.08
N LEU A 41 -10.36 -5.61 9.84
CA LEU A 41 -10.87 -4.72 10.87
C LEU A 41 -11.89 -5.45 11.74
N LYS A 42 -11.82 -5.19 13.05
CA LYS A 42 -12.81 -5.63 14.02
C LYS A 42 -13.76 -4.47 14.31
N LEU A 43 -14.81 -4.38 13.49
CA LEU A 43 -15.85 -3.36 13.64
C LEU A 43 -16.67 -3.62 14.90
N ASN A 44 -17.07 -2.56 15.59
CA ASN A 44 -18.03 -2.65 16.67
C ASN A 44 -19.44 -2.90 16.11
N LYS A 45 -20.33 -3.47 16.93
CA LYS A 45 -21.68 -3.86 16.49
C LYS A 45 -22.48 -2.64 16.02
N GLY A 46 -23.08 -2.75 14.82
CA GLY A 46 -23.96 -1.73 14.25
C GLY A 46 -23.29 -0.72 13.33
N GLU A 47 -21.96 -0.74 13.24
CA GLU A 47 -21.18 0.19 12.42
C GLU A 47 -20.91 -0.37 11.01
N ASN A 48 -21.01 0.48 9.99
CA ASN A 48 -20.68 0.12 8.60
C ASN A 48 -19.37 0.76 8.09
N GLY A 49 -18.75 1.65 8.88
CA GLY A 49 -17.41 2.18 8.66
C GLY A 49 -17.17 3.04 7.43
N ILE A 50 -18.22 3.27 6.65
CA ILE A 50 -18.14 4.00 5.39
C ILE A 50 -17.75 5.45 5.63
N SER A 51 -18.39 6.11 6.61
CA SER A 51 -18.08 7.50 6.99
C SER A 51 -16.64 7.66 7.48
N HIS A 52 -16.18 6.81 8.39
CA HIS A 52 -14.82 6.84 8.90
C HIS A 52 -13.79 6.60 7.80
N ARG A 53 -14.05 5.64 6.90
CA ARG A 53 -13.21 5.43 5.73
C ARG A 53 -13.13 6.70 4.88
N ASP A 54 -14.29 7.28 4.54
CA ASP A 54 -14.35 8.43 3.64
C ASP A 54 -13.68 9.66 4.25
N ASN A 55 -13.83 9.89 5.56
CA ASN A 55 -13.13 10.95 6.29
C ASN A 55 -11.61 10.75 6.28
N VAL A 56 -11.11 9.54 6.57
CA VAL A 56 -9.67 9.25 6.49
C VAL A 56 -9.13 9.47 5.08
N ILE A 57 -9.91 9.13 4.04
CA ILE A 57 -9.47 9.34 2.66
C ILE A 57 -9.36 10.83 2.35
N SER A 58 -10.42 11.61 2.58
CA SER A 58 -10.47 13.01 2.16
C SER A 58 -9.64 13.93 3.06
N GLU A 59 -9.67 13.73 4.37
CA GLU A 59 -9.05 14.64 5.35
C GLU A 59 -7.60 14.28 5.67
N ILE A 60 -7.18 13.03 5.44
CA ILE A 60 -5.84 12.55 5.77
C ILE A 60 -5.08 12.10 4.52
N ILE A 61 -5.49 11.01 3.87
CA ILE A 61 -4.69 10.40 2.78
C ILE A 61 -4.53 11.35 1.59
N GLU A 62 -5.64 11.84 1.05
CA GLU A 62 -5.62 12.69 -0.14
C GLU A 62 -4.93 14.03 0.15
N LEU A 63 -5.23 14.64 1.30
CA LEU A 63 -4.61 15.88 1.73
C LEU A 63 -3.08 15.73 1.83
N ARG A 64 -2.59 14.71 2.52
CA ARG A 64 -1.14 14.49 2.72
C ARG A 64 -0.42 14.15 1.44
N ILE A 65 -1.02 13.35 0.55
CA ILE A 65 -0.45 13.07 -0.79
C ILE A 65 -0.31 14.37 -1.59
N LYS A 66 -1.34 15.21 -1.60
CA LYS A 66 -1.31 16.52 -2.29
C LYS A 66 -0.26 17.45 -1.69
N GLU A 67 -0.19 17.55 -0.37
CA GLU A 67 0.73 18.44 0.32
C GLU A 67 2.21 18.04 0.17
N LYS A 68 2.52 16.75 0.29
CA LYS A 68 3.90 16.26 0.41
C LYS A 68 4.47 15.69 -0.88
N LEU A 69 3.65 15.02 -1.70
CA LEU A 69 4.14 14.31 -2.89
C LEU A 69 3.96 15.13 -4.17
N VAL A 70 2.79 15.76 -4.35
CA VAL A 70 2.53 16.59 -5.55
C VAL A 70 3.43 17.82 -5.54
N ASN A 71 3.59 18.48 -4.39
CA ASN A 71 4.42 19.67 -4.23
C ASN A 71 5.94 19.39 -4.16
N SER A 72 6.38 18.15 -4.42
CA SER A 72 7.80 17.79 -4.56
C SER A 72 8.64 17.88 -3.30
N VAL A 73 8.06 17.63 -2.13
CA VAL A 73 8.81 17.64 -0.86
C VAL A 73 9.67 16.38 -0.71
N CYS A 74 9.18 15.25 -1.21
CA CYS A 74 9.86 13.96 -1.12
C CYS A 74 10.88 13.77 -2.25
N MET A 75 12.17 13.76 -1.91
CA MET A 75 13.28 13.71 -2.87
C MET A 75 14.26 12.55 -2.62
N SER A 76 14.04 11.75 -1.58
CA SER A 76 14.87 10.61 -1.18
C SER A 76 14.05 9.49 -0.54
N GLN A 77 14.67 8.32 -0.34
CA GLN A 77 14.07 7.24 0.44
C GLN A 77 13.74 7.70 1.87
N GLY A 78 14.63 8.46 2.51
CA GLY A 78 14.41 8.97 3.86
C GLY A 78 13.19 9.90 3.96
N ASP A 79 13.01 10.78 2.97
CA ASP A 79 11.83 11.67 2.94
C ASP A 79 10.53 10.87 2.76
N TYR A 80 10.57 9.82 1.94
CA TYR A 80 9.40 8.96 1.71
C TYR A 80 9.08 8.13 2.94
N ASP A 81 10.10 7.57 3.61
CA ASP A 81 9.96 6.81 4.85
C ASP A 81 9.30 7.70 5.92
N GLU A 82 9.77 8.94 6.11
CA GLU A 82 9.20 9.89 7.06
C GLU A 82 7.75 10.24 6.71
N PHE A 83 7.47 10.55 5.44
CA PHE A 83 6.11 10.79 4.96
C PHE A 83 5.17 9.59 5.24
N HIS A 84 5.60 8.39 4.86
CA HIS A 84 4.80 7.18 5.01
C HIS A 84 4.57 6.87 6.49
N HIS A 85 5.60 6.99 7.34
CA HIS A 85 5.49 6.76 8.78
C HIS A 85 4.54 7.77 9.44
N ALA A 86 4.67 9.06 9.13
CA ALA A 86 3.79 10.09 9.64
C ALA A 86 2.32 9.85 9.23
N LEU A 87 2.09 9.47 7.96
CA LEU A 87 0.76 9.16 7.46
C LEU A 87 0.17 7.89 8.12
N CYS A 88 0.97 6.85 8.35
CA CYS A 88 0.55 5.68 9.11
C CYS A 88 0.07 6.06 10.52
N GLU A 89 0.89 6.82 11.25
CA GLU A 89 0.61 7.27 12.62
C GLU A 89 -0.65 8.14 12.66
N GLU A 90 -0.86 9.03 11.68
CA GLU A 90 -2.05 9.87 11.61
C GLU A 90 -3.34 9.04 11.42
N ILE A 91 -3.31 8.04 10.53
CA ILE A 91 -4.43 7.11 10.33
C ILE A 91 -4.70 6.28 11.59
N ILE A 92 -3.64 5.76 12.23
CA ILE A 92 -3.76 5.00 13.48
C ILE A 92 -4.34 5.89 14.59
N GLY A 93 -3.88 7.14 14.69
CA GLY A 93 -4.36 8.13 15.64
C GLY A 93 -5.85 8.43 15.46
N TYR A 94 -6.30 8.59 14.21
CA TYR A 94 -7.72 8.75 13.90
C TYR A 94 -8.56 7.60 14.47
N TYR A 95 -8.22 6.34 14.15
CA TYR A 95 -8.98 5.19 14.64
C TYR A 95 -8.81 4.91 16.14
N SER A 96 -7.69 5.31 16.72
CA SER A 96 -7.48 5.23 18.17
C SER A 96 -8.39 6.17 18.95
N ASN A 97 -8.79 7.29 18.34
CA ASN A 97 -9.77 8.23 18.90
C ASN A 97 -11.21 7.77 18.60
N GLU A 98 -11.44 7.15 17.46
CA GLU A 98 -12.75 6.62 17.03
C GLU A 98 -12.99 5.18 17.51
N LYS A 99 -12.79 4.92 18.82
CA LYS A 99 -12.98 3.57 19.40
C LYS A 99 -14.41 3.06 19.36
N SER A 100 -15.38 3.94 19.11
CA SER A 100 -16.78 3.59 18.83
C SER A 100 -16.91 2.77 17.54
N TYR A 101 -15.97 2.90 16.60
CA TYR A 101 -16.01 2.24 15.31
C TYR A 101 -15.19 0.94 15.24
N VAL A 102 -13.91 1.01 15.59
CA VAL A 102 -12.98 -0.13 15.51
C VAL A 102 -12.31 -0.31 16.86
N SER A 103 -12.22 -1.57 17.30
CA SER A 103 -11.60 -1.89 18.59
C SER A 103 -10.09 -1.65 18.59
N ASP A 104 -9.41 -2.04 17.51
CA ASP A 104 -7.98 -1.79 17.31
C ASP A 104 -7.67 -1.53 15.83
N PHE A 105 -6.78 -0.57 15.56
CA PHE A 105 -6.21 -0.32 14.25
C PHE A 105 -4.67 -0.33 14.36
N TYR A 106 -4.02 -1.18 13.58
CA TYR A 106 -2.60 -1.46 13.70
C TYR A 106 -1.79 -0.91 12.51
N TYR A 107 -0.48 -0.77 12.70
CA TYR A 107 0.44 -0.27 11.69
C TYR A 107 0.40 -1.11 10.40
N GLY A 108 0.30 -2.45 10.52
CA GLY A 108 0.11 -3.36 9.41
C GLY A 108 -1.10 -3.06 8.51
N GLN A 109 -2.20 -2.54 9.07
CA GLN A 109 -3.37 -2.08 8.33
C GLN A 109 -3.11 -0.72 7.67
N ALA A 110 -2.51 0.22 8.40
CA ALA A 110 -2.18 1.55 7.90
C ALA A 110 -1.25 1.48 6.67
N GLN A 111 -0.13 0.75 6.79
CA GLN A 111 0.81 0.59 5.68
C GLN A 111 0.14 -0.09 4.48
N LYS A 112 -0.76 -1.05 4.70
CA LYS A 112 -1.42 -1.73 3.59
C LYS A 112 -2.32 -0.78 2.82
N TRP A 113 -3.04 0.10 3.53
CA TRP A 113 -3.85 1.13 2.91
C TRP A 113 -3.01 2.07 2.05
N ILE A 114 -1.96 2.64 2.63
CA ILE A 114 -1.12 3.64 1.97
C ILE A 114 -0.42 3.02 0.76
N ASN A 115 0.24 1.87 0.94
CA ASN A 115 1.03 1.24 -0.11
C ASN A 115 0.17 0.75 -1.26
N MET A 116 -1.02 0.19 -0.99
CA MET A 116 -1.96 -0.17 -2.06
C MET A 116 -2.52 1.08 -2.75
N THR A 117 -2.75 2.18 -2.03
CA THR A 117 -3.17 3.45 -2.65
C THR A 117 -2.11 3.92 -3.65
N MET A 118 -0.84 3.96 -3.24
CA MET A 118 0.26 4.36 -4.12
C MET A 118 0.41 3.42 -5.31
N LYS A 119 0.35 2.09 -5.09
CA LYS A 119 0.36 1.10 -6.18
C LYS A 119 -0.77 1.33 -7.18
N TYR A 120 -1.99 1.62 -6.71
CA TYR A 120 -3.10 1.91 -7.60
C TYR A 120 -2.93 3.22 -8.36
N LEU A 121 -2.30 4.24 -7.77
CA LEU A 121 -1.92 5.45 -8.49
C LEU A 121 -0.92 5.13 -9.62
N CYS A 122 0.03 4.21 -9.40
CA CYS A 122 0.92 3.72 -10.47
C CYS A 122 0.13 3.03 -11.60
N VAL A 123 -0.90 2.25 -11.27
CA VAL A 123 -1.78 1.58 -12.26
C VAL A 123 -2.62 2.59 -13.04
N ILE A 124 -3.07 3.67 -12.39
CA ILE A 124 -3.79 4.77 -13.06
C ILE A 124 -2.86 5.46 -14.07
N GLY A 125 -1.59 5.62 -13.68
CA GLY A 125 -0.51 5.95 -14.59
C GLY A 125 -0.08 7.43 -14.56
N GLU A 126 1.09 7.63 -15.15
CA GLU A 126 1.83 8.89 -15.13
C GLU A 126 1.19 10.01 -15.95
N GLU A 127 0.38 9.66 -16.96
CA GLU A 127 -0.37 10.64 -17.74
C GLU A 127 -1.25 11.53 -16.83
N ARG A 128 -1.79 10.93 -15.77
CA ARG A 128 -2.59 11.65 -14.77
C ARG A 128 -1.76 12.14 -13.58
N TYR A 129 -0.71 11.42 -13.22
CA TYR A 129 0.14 11.73 -12.08
C TYR A 129 1.64 11.76 -12.44
N PRO A 130 2.11 12.77 -13.19
CA PRO A 130 3.51 12.83 -13.63
C PRO A 130 4.53 12.88 -12.49
N TRP A 131 4.10 13.32 -11.31
CA TRP A 131 4.92 13.36 -10.10
C TRP A 131 5.25 11.96 -9.54
N LEU A 132 4.59 10.89 -9.99
CA LEU A 132 4.91 9.52 -9.57
C LEU A 132 6.24 9.03 -10.12
N ASN A 133 6.69 9.53 -11.28
CA ASN A 133 7.87 9.04 -12.00
C ASN A 133 9.14 9.12 -11.14
N ARG A 134 9.25 10.17 -10.32
CA ARG A 134 10.35 10.37 -9.37
C ARG A 134 10.21 9.57 -8.08
N LEU A 135 9.02 9.06 -7.76
CA LEU A 135 8.72 8.37 -6.51
C LEU A 135 8.82 6.86 -6.60
N TYR A 136 8.71 6.25 -7.79
CA TYR A 136 8.77 4.79 -7.92
C TYR A 136 9.92 4.12 -7.18
N PRO A 137 11.17 4.65 -7.21
CA PRO A 137 12.28 4.03 -6.48
C PRO A 137 12.04 3.96 -4.96
N PHE A 138 11.23 4.87 -4.41
CA PHE A 138 11.03 5.03 -2.97
C PHE A 138 9.76 4.38 -2.44
N LEU A 139 8.80 4.06 -3.32
CA LEU A 139 7.52 3.47 -2.91
C LEU A 139 7.73 2.16 -2.16
N HIS A 140 7.07 2.07 -1.00
CA HIS A 140 7.08 0.86 -0.20
C HIS A 140 6.25 -0.25 -0.81
N ILE A 141 6.71 -1.49 -0.63
CA ILE A 141 6.00 -2.67 -1.09
C ILE A 141 4.80 -2.93 -0.15
N PRO A 142 3.56 -3.12 -0.64
CA PRO A 142 2.40 -3.36 0.22
C PRO A 142 2.47 -4.73 0.92
N ILE A 143 2.98 -4.78 2.14
CA ILE A 143 3.17 -6.05 2.87
C ILE A 143 1.82 -6.69 3.19
N ASP A 144 1.60 -7.90 2.70
CA ASP A 144 0.46 -8.75 3.04
C ASP A 144 0.89 -10.23 3.07
N SER A 145 -0.06 -11.14 3.26
CA SER A 145 0.23 -12.57 3.28
C SER A 145 0.83 -13.11 1.98
N VAL A 146 0.49 -12.52 0.82
CA VAL A 146 1.01 -12.95 -0.49
C VAL A 146 2.45 -12.52 -0.62
N ILE A 147 2.75 -11.24 -0.32
CA ILE A 147 4.11 -10.72 -0.34
C ILE A 147 5.00 -11.44 0.67
N LEU A 148 4.52 -11.69 1.90
CA LEU A 148 5.27 -12.47 2.88
C LEU A 148 5.59 -13.89 2.37
N GLY A 149 4.64 -14.55 1.71
CA GLY A 149 4.86 -15.86 1.09
C GLY A 149 5.93 -15.84 -0.01
N LYS A 150 5.93 -14.78 -0.83
CA LYS A 150 6.98 -14.56 -1.85
C LYS A 150 8.33 -14.27 -1.24
N ILE A 151 8.40 -13.45 -0.19
CA ILE A 151 9.66 -13.18 0.53
C ILE A 151 10.26 -14.49 1.07
N ILE A 152 9.44 -15.32 1.71
CA ILE A 152 9.88 -16.60 2.26
C ILE A 152 10.34 -17.55 1.15
N GLY A 153 9.56 -17.68 0.08
CA GLY A 153 9.82 -18.68 -0.95
C GLY A 153 10.86 -18.28 -2.00
N ASP A 154 10.91 -17.01 -2.39
CA ASP A 154 11.75 -16.54 -3.50
C ASP A 154 13.13 -16.08 -3.02
N PHE A 155 13.24 -15.62 -1.76
CA PHE A 155 14.49 -15.15 -1.17
C PHE A 155 15.00 -15.99 -0.01
N GLU A 156 14.28 -17.07 0.35
CA GLU A 156 14.60 -17.96 1.47
C GLU A 156 14.75 -17.23 2.82
N ILE A 157 13.93 -16.19 3.03
CA ILE A 157 13.96 -15.37 4.25
C ILE A 157 12.88 -15.85 5.20
N GLU A 158 13.27 -16.63 6.20
CA GLU A 158 12.32 -17.13 7.20
C GLU A 158 12.03 -16.14 8.34
N SER A 159 12.95 -15.17 8.55
CA SER A 159 12.88 -14.26 9.69
C SER A 159 13.62 -12.96 9.47
N VAL A 160 13.19 -11.92 10.18
CA VAL A 160 13.88 -10.62 10.26
C VAL A 160 14.34 -10.34 11.68
N ALA A 161 15.40 -9.53 11.82
CA ALA A 161 15.89 -9.06 13.12
C ALA A 161 15.17 -7.76 13.49
N VAL A 162 14.49 -7.75 14.64
CA VAL A 162 13.77 -6.58 15.17
C VAL A 162 14.25 -6.36 16.60
N LYS A 163 14.90 -5.23 16.87
CA LYS A 163 15.41 -4.88 18.21
C LYS A 163 16.20 -6.02 18.88
N GLY A 164 17.09 -6.66 18.11
CA GLY A 164 17.93 -7.78 18.57
C GLY A 164 17.21 -9.12 18.74
N LYS A 165 15.93 -9.22 18.37
CA LYS A 165 15.14 -10.47 18.41
C LYS A 165 14.84 -10.96 17.01
N ARG A 166 14.77 -12.29 16.84
CA ARG A 166 14.36 -12.93 15.59
C ARG A 166 12.83 -13.02 15.52
N VAL A 167 12.25 -12.46 14.46
CA VAL A 167 10.81 -12.51 14.18
C VAL A 167 10.55 -13.40 12.97
N LEU A 168 9.81 -14.49 13.16
CA LEU A 168 9.51 -15.46 12.09
C LEU A 168 8.41 -14.94 11.16
N LEU A 169 8.70 -14.82 9.86
CA LEU A 169 7.75 -14.27 8.87
C LEU A 169 6.51 -15.15 8.71
N LYS A 170 6.66 -16.49 8.76
CA LYS A 170 5.55 -17.44 8.60
C LYS A 170 4.44 -17.33 9.66
N ASN A 171 4.75 -16.75 10.81
CA ASN A 171 3.80 -16.60 11.92
C ASN A 171 3.24 -15.18 12.04
N LEU A 172 3.64 -14.26 11.16
CA LEU A 172 3.21 -12.88 11.22
C LEU A 172 1.78 -12.72 10.70
N SER A 173 0.93 -12.12 11.53
CA SER A 173 -0.30 -11.50 11.05
C SER A 173 0.08 -10.15 10.47
N TRP A 174 0.19 -10.06 9.14
CA TRP A 174 0.61 -8.83 8.44
C TRP A 174 -0.22 -7.61 8.86
N SER A 175 -1.50 -7.79 9.19
CA SER A 175 -2.40 -6.70 9.58
C SER A 175 -2.12 -6.16 10.97
N ARG A 176 -1.32 -6.87 11.79
CA ARG A 176 -1.02 -6.55 13.19
C ARG A 176 0.46 -6.28 13.45
N ILE A 177 1.30 -6.23 12.41
CA ILE A 177 2.72 -5.89 12.58
C ILE A 177 2.86 -4.46 13.10
N ASP A 178 3.89 -4.23 13.92
CA ASP A 178 4.30 -2.90 14.36
C ASP A 178 5.23 -2.24 13.32
N LYS A 179 5.54 -0.97 13.57
CA LYS A 179 6.42 -0.16 12.72
C LYS A 179 7.80 -0.79 12.55
N ASP A 180 8.43 -1.25 13.63
CA ASP A 180 9.80 -1.77 13.58
C ASP A 180 9.88 -3.07 12.78
N THR A 181 8.90 -3.96 12.95
CA THR A 181 8.78 -5.20 12.17
C THR A 181 8.54 -4.88 10.71
N TYR A 182 7.66 -3.91 10.41
CA TYR A 182 7.44 -3.45 9.05
C TYR A 182 8.71 -2.90 8.39
N ASP A 183 9.43 -2.00 9.08
CA ASP A 183 10.65 -1.38 8.57
C ASP A 183 11.74 -2.45 8.33
N ALA A 184 11.88 -3.42 9.23
CA ALA A 184 12.80 -4.53 9.06
C ALA A 184 12.46 -5.39 7.82
N ILE A 185 11.17 -5.64 7.56
CA ILE A 185 10.73 -6.35 6.35
C ILE A 185 11.03 -5.55 5.08
N GLN A 186 10.71 -4.25 5.06
CA GLN A 186 11.00 -3.39 3.90
C GLN A 186 12.49 -3.34 3.58
N ASN A 187 13.34 -3.17 4.61
CA ASN A 187 14.79 -3.09 4.44
C ASN A 187 15.37 -4.38 3.88
N VAL A 188 15.06 -5.51 4.52
CA VAL A 188 15.54 -6.83 4.06
C VAL A 188 15.05 -7.13 2.64
N LEU A 189 13.82 -6.73 2.30
CA LEU A 189 13.28 -6.89 0.96
C LEU A 189 14.04 -6.04 -0.07
N ARG A 190 14.26 -4.75 0.21
CA ARG A 190 15.04 -3.85 -0.66
C ARG A 190 16.46 -4.36 -0.88
N GLU A 191 17.13 -4.83 0.17
CA GLU A 191 18.46 -5.43 0.09
C GLU A 191 18.49 -6.66 -0.84
N LYS A 192 17.44 -7.48 -0.79
CA LYS A 192 17.36 -8.74 -1.56
C LYS A 192 16.96 -8.56 -3.01
N ILE A 193 16.09 -7.58 -3.27
CA ILE A 193 15.74 -7.15 -4.62
C ILE A 193 16.98 -6.54 -5.31
N GLY A 194 17.81 -5.84 -4.54
CA GLY A 194 19.08 -5.27 -4.99
C GLY A 194 18.92 -3.88 -5.63
N GLU A 195 20.03 -3.17 -5.76
CA GLU A 195 20.06 -1.74 -6.15
C GLU A 195 19.61 -1.48 -7.60
N ASN A 196 19.59 -2.51 -8.46
CA ASN A 196 19.23 -2.38 -9.87
C ASN A 196 17.74 -2.59 -10.15
N GLU A 197 16.93 -2.91 -9.13
CA GLU A 197 15.51 -3.22 -9.30
C GLU A 197 14.65 -2.33 -8.39
N ILE A 198 13.67 -1.65 -8.99
CA ILE A 198 12.77 -0.74 -8.29
C ILE A 198 11.75 -1.56 -7.47
N PRO A 199 11.54 -1.29 -6.16
CA PRO A 199 10.70 -2.12 -5.30
C PRO A 199 9.27 -2.34 -5.82
N ILE A 200 8.60 -1.28 -6.29
CA ILE A 200 7.23 -1.40 -6.84
C ILE A 200 7.20 -2.19 -8.16
N VAL A 201 8.27 -2.14 -8.97
CA VAL A 201 8.38 -2.92 -10.21
C VAL A 201 8.59 -4.40 -9.90
N TRP A 202 9.45 -4.71 -8.92
CA TRP A 202 9.56 -6.07 -8.40
C TRP A 202 8.21 -6.59 -7.92
N GLU A 203 7.44 -5.78 -7.20
CA GLU A 203 6.12 -6.16 -6.71
C GLU A 203 5.15 -6.49 -7.85
N PHE A 204 5.11 -5.68 -8.92
CA PHE A 204 4.33 -6.01 -10.12
C PHE A 204 4.78 -7.32 -10.77
N LYS A 205 6.10 -7.54 -10.91
CA LYS A 205 6.67 -8.79 -11.46
C LYS A 205 6.30 -9.99 -10.59
N ALA A 206 6.32 -9.83 -9.28
CA ALA A 206 5.90 -10.84 -8.32
C ALA A 206 4.43 -11.22 -8.55
N TRP A 207 3.51 -10.26 -8.70
CA TRP A 207 2.10 -10.55 -8.96
C TRP A 207 1.83 -11.15 -10.35
N ASN A 208 2.62 -10.76 -11.36
CA ASN A 208 2.48 -11.30 -12.72
C ASN A 208 2.94 -12.76 -12.84
N ASN A 209 3.70 -13.25 -11.87
CA ASN A 209 4.12 -14.65 -11.77
C ASN A 209 3.52 -15.28 -10.50
N PRO A 210 2.21 -15.58 -10.48
CA PRO A 210 1.63 -16.33 -9.38
C PRO A 210 2.30 -17.71 -9.33
N LYS A 211 2.70 -18.17 -8.15
CA LYS A 211 3.07 -19.59 -8.00
C LYS A 211 1.80 -20.38 -8.33
N GLU A 212 1.86 -21.25 -9.34
CA GLU A 212 0.80 -22.24 -9.55
C GLU A 212 0.68 -23.01 -8.23
N ASN A 213 -0.51 -23.03 -7.63
CA ASN A 213 -0.71 -23.81 -6.42
C ASN A 213 -0.51 -25.27 -6.80
N GLU A 214 0.58 -25.89 -6.33
CA GLU A 214 0.72 -27.35 -6.24
C GLU A 214 -0.25 -27.92 -5.19
#